data_AF-K1SAQ0-F1
#
_entry.id   AF-K1SAQ0-F1
#
_cell.length_a   1.000
_cell.length_b   1.000
_cell.length_c   1.000
_cell.angle_alpha   90.00
_cell.angle_beta   90.00
_cell.angle_gamma   90.00
#
_symmetry.space_group_name_H-M   'P 1'
#
loop_
_entity.id
_entity.type
_entity.pdbx_description
1 polymer ?
#
loop_
_entity_poly.entity_id
_entity_poly.type
_entity_poly.pdbx_seq_one_letter_code
_entity_poly.pdbx_strand_id
1 'polypeptide(L)'
;SPLCGRNFEYYSEDPVLAGELAAGYINGVQSQGVGTSIKHFAANSQEYRRMSASSDMTERTLREIYLPAFETAVKKSQPWTVMCSYNRVNDVFASENRMLLTDILRTEWNFKGFVMSDWGAVADRVKGVAAGLDLEMPGSGGVNDAKIVAAVKAGTLSEAVLDKAVIRILNIVFRAADEAAAPAPELDLKGDHTIAAELAKECAVLLQNRGVLPLKKGSKVVYIGGFAKTPRYQGGGSSHINTIRVDSALEMAESHGRRVSYVEGFPADLDQREEEEFLRAVSAAAEADAAVIFAGLPESFESEGFDRSHMRLPESQNNLIARVAAVQKNTVVVLHTGSPVECPWANDRDV
;
A
#
# COMPACT_ATOMS: atom_id res chain seq x y z
N SER A 1 -12.42 -6.31 0.02
CA SER A 1 -12.18 -7.62 -0.65
C SER A 1 -10.70 -7.92 -0.58
N PRO A 2 -10.27 -9.18 -0.34
CA PRO A 2 -8.85 -9.53 -0.41
C PRO A 2 -8.26 -9.40 -1.82
N LEU A 3 -9.10 -9.31 -2.86
CA LEU A 3 -8.66 -9.29 -4.25
C LEU A 3 -8.23 -7.90 -4.77
N CYS A 4 -8.45 -6.83 -4.01
CA CYS A 4 -8.12 -5.49 -4.48
C CYS A 4 -6.63 -5.36 -4.79
N GLY A 5 -6.31 -4.80 -5.97
CA GLY A 5 -4.94 -4.64 -6.45
C GLY A 5 -4.03 -3.81 -5.55
N ARG A 6 -4.60 -2.94 -4.72
CA ARG A 6 -3.89 -1.97 -3.88
C ARG A 6 -3.97 -2.26 -2.38
N ASN A 7 -4.45 -3.44 -1.97
CA ASN A 7 -4.49 -3.78 -0.55
C ASN A 7 -3.13 -3.65 0.14
N PHE A 8 -2.03 -3.89 -0.59
CA PHE A 8 -0.66 -3.74 -0.07
C PHE A 8 -0.31 -2.30 0.34
N GLU A 9 -1.03 -1.29 -0.18
CA GLU A 9 -0.84 0.14 0.11
C GLU A 9 -1.86 0.65 1.15
N TYR A 10 -2.76 -0.22 1.63
CA TYR A 10 -3.76 0.09 2.66
C TYR A 10 -3.39 -0.56 4.00
N TYR A 11 -3.85 0.01 5.11
CA TYR A 11 -3.46 -0.48 6.44
C TYR A 11 -4.25 -1.70 6.93
N SER A 12 -5.59 -1.65 6.87
CA SER A 12 -6.42 -2.69 7.49
C SER A 12 -7.85 -2.68 6.96
N GLU A 13 -8.53 -3.81 7.12
CA GLU A 13 -9.98 -3.92 7.01
C GLU A 13 -10.72 -3.36 8.24
N ASP A 14 -10.03 -3.25 9.38
CA ASP A 14 -10.57 -2.64 10.60
C ASP A 14 -10.33 -1.11 10.57
N PRO A 15 -11.40 -0.30 10.64
CA PRO A 15 -11.28 1.15 10.50
C PRO A 15 -10.61 1.82 11.72
N VAL A 16 -10.62 1.19 12.89
CA VAL A 16 -9.96 1.72 14.08
C VAL A 16 -8.45 1.58 13.93
N LEU A 17 -7.95 0.38 13.62
CA LEU A 17 -6.53 0.12 13.39
C LEU A 17 -5.99 1.00 12.25
N ALA A 18 -6.71 1.06 11.12
CA ALA A 18 -6.32 1.90 10.00
C ALA A 18 -6.24 3.39 10.37
N GLY A 19 -7.20 3.87 11.18
CA GLY A 19 -7.22 5.26 11.66
C GLY A 19 -6.07 5.60 12.61
N GLU A 20 -5.75 4.73 13.56
CA GLU A 20 -4.64 4.96 14.50
C GLU A 20 -3.27 4.94 13.79
N LEU A 21 -3.04 3.98 12.89
CA LEU A 21 -1.80 3.90 12.12
C LEU A 21 -1.63 5.13 11.22
N ALA A 22 -2.70 5.55 10.53
CA ALA A 22 -2.68 6.76 9.72
C ALA A 22 -2.39 8.01 10.57
N ALA A 23 -3.04 8.15 11.73
CA ALA A 23 -2.82 9.27 12.64
C ALA A 23 -1.37 9.34 13.14
N GLY A 24 -0.78 8.20 13.50
CA GLY A 24 0.63 8.08 13.91
C GLY A 24 1.59 8.48 12.79
N TYR A 25 1.39 7.95 11.58
CA TYR A 25 2.20 8.28 10.40
C TYR A 25 2.14 9.79 10.08
N ILE A 26 0.93 10.36 10.05
CA ILE A 26 0.72 11.80 9.79
C ILE A 26 1.45 12.66 10.82
N ASN A 27 1.32 12.34 12.10
CA ASN A 27 2.02 13.09 13.15
C ASN A 27 3.55 12.98 13.03
N GLY A 28 4.05 11.79 12.71
CA GLY A 28 5.48 11.55 12.48
C GLY A 28 6.03 12.43 11.35
N VAL A 29 5.42 12.36 10.17
CA VAL A 29 5.87 13.15 9.00
C VAL A 29 5.70 14.65 9.23
N GLN A 30 4.54 15.09 9.74
CA GLN A 30 4.29 16.52 9.95
C GLN A 30 5.11 17.13 11.09
N SER A 31 5.65 16.32 12.01
CA SER A 31 6.62 16.80 13.01
C SER A 31 7.95 17.25 12.39
N GLN A 32 8.25 16.82 11.17
CA GLN A 32 9.45 17.18 10.41
C GLN A 32 9.20 18.36 9.46
N GLY A 33 8.08 19.10 9.61
CA GLY A 33 7.75 20.24 8.75
C GLY A 33 7.27 19.83 7.35
N VAL A 34 6.91 18.56 7.12
CA VAL A 34 6.45 18.04 5.82
C VAL A 34 4.97 17.69 5.87
N GLY A 35 4.19 18.19 4.92
CA GLY A 35 2.75 17.87 4.81
C GLY A 35 2.47 16.47 4.27
N THR A 36 1.41 15.84 4.78
CA THR A 36 0.90 14.57 4.25
C THR A 36 -0.35 14.74 3.39
N SER A 37 -0.62 13.74 2.53
CA SER A 37 -1.87 13.58 1.80
C SER A 37 -2.50 12.23 2.12
N ILE A 38 -3.53 12.21 2.97
CA ILE A 38 -4.27 10.97 3.23
C ILE A 38 -5.16 10.65 2.03
N LYS A 39 -5.12 9.41 1.55
CA LYS A 39 -5.73 8.99 0.28
C LYS A 39 -6.32 7.56 0.38
N HIS A 40 -7.36 7.21 -0.35
CA HIS A 40 -8.12 8.01 -1.31
C HIS A 40 -9.54 8.21 -0.76
N PHE A 41 -9.94 9.46 -0.59
CA PHE A 41 -11.19 9.85 0.07
C PHE A 41 -12.36 9.89 -0.93
N ALA A 42 -13.29 8.94 -0.95
CA ALA A 42 -13.40 7.74 -0.12
C ALA A 42 -13.89 6.54 -0.94
N ALA A 43 -13.85 5.35 -0.32
CA ALA A 43 -14.38 4.10 -0.88
C ALA A 43 -13.78 3.67 -2.23
N ASN A 44 -12.50 3.99 -2.46
CA ASN A 44 -11.71 3.38 -3.52
C ASN A 44 -11.16 2.04 -3.04
N SER A 45 -11.93 0.97 -3.21
CA SER A 45 -11.61 -0.36 -2.64
C SER A 45 -11.52 -1.47 -3.68
N GLN A 46 -11.38 -1.09 -4.95
CA GLN A 46 -11.13 -1.95 -6.09
C GLN A 46 -10.49 -1.12 -7.22
N GLU A 47 -9.63 -1.74 -8.04
CA GLU A 47 -9.04 -1.08 -9.20
C GLU A 47 -9.90 -1.24 -10.46
N TYR A 48 -10.70 -2.32 -10.55
CA TYR A 48 -11.57 -2.58 -11.67
C TYR A 48 -12.54 -1.41 -11.90
N ARG A 49 -12.36 -0.73 -13.04
CA ARG A 49 -13.12 0.45 -13.45
C ARG A 49 -13.11 1.59 -12.40
N ARG A 50 -12.03 1.76 -11.63
CA ARG A 50 -11.92 2.79 -10.60
C ARG A 50 -12.32 4.21 -11.05
N MET A 51 -12.07 4.55 -12.32
CA MET A 51 -12.41 5.86 -12.92
C MET A 51 -13.90 6.05 -13.22
N SER A 52 -14.73 5.00 -13.18
CA SER A 52 -16.10 5.05 -13.67
C SER A 52 -17.11 4.20 -12.89
N ALA A 53 -16.65 3.38 -11.94
CA ALA A 53 -17.51 2.62 -11.05
C ALA A 53 -18.14 3.52 -9.97
N SER A 54 -19.28 3.09 -9.43
CA SER A 54 -19.86 3.65 -8.21
C SER A 54 -19.75 2.63 -7.08
N SER A 55 -19.26 3.09 -5.93
CA SER A 55 -19.30 2.36 -4.67
C SER A 55 -20.61 2.74 -3.97
N ASP A 56 -21.67 1.97 -4.22
CA ASP A 56 -22.99 2.23 -3.68
C ASP A 56 -23.20 1.51 -2.35
N MET A 57 -23.56 2.28 -1.32
CA MET A 57 -23.65 1.77 0.05
C MET A 57 -24.60 2.61 0.91
N THR A 58 -25.08 2.01 1.98
CA THR A 58 -25.86 2.74 3.00
C THR A 58 -24.98 3.77 3.71
N GLU A 59 -25.59 4.85 4.22
CA GLU A 59 -24.87 5.82 5.05
C GLU A 59 -24.21 5.15 6.25
N ARG A 60 -24.87 4.15 6.87
CA ARG A 60 -24.29 3.38 7.97
C ARG A 60 -22.98 2.72 7.57
N THR A 61 -22.94 2.03 6.43
CA THR A 61 -21.71 1.41 5.92
C THR A 61 -20.63 2.44 5.62
N LEU A 62 -21.00 3.56 4.99
CA LEU A 62 -20.07 4.65 4.73
C LEU A 62 -19.44 5.18 6.04
N ARG A 63 -20.27 5.45 7.05
CA ARG A 63 -19.90 6.03 8.34
C ARG A 63 -19.18 5.07 9.28
N GLU A 64 -19.48 3.77 9.24
CA GLU A 64 -18.91 2.77 10.15
C GLU A 64 -17.68 2.05 9.56
N ILE A 65 -17.49 2.02 8.23
CA ILE A 65 -16.40 1.26 7.59
C ILE A 65 -15.44 2.15 6.80
N TYR A 66 -15.94 2.98 5.88
CA TYR A 66 -15.09 3.66 4.91
C TYR A 66 -14.59 5.05 5.35
N LEU A 67 -15.30 5.69 6.27
CA LEU A 67 -14.98 7.01 6.79
C LEU A 67 -14.22 7.03 8.14
N PRO A 68 -14.37 6.09 9.10
CA PRO A 68 -13.79 6.29 10.43
C PRO A 68 -12.26 6.38 10.46
N ALA A 69 -11.55 5.72 9.54
CA ALA A 69 -10.09 5.86 9.44
C ALA A 69 -9.69 7.30 9.07
N PHE A 70 -10.38 7.91 8.10
CA PHE A 70 -10.19 9.31 7.74
C PHE A 70 -10.62 10.26 8.86
N GLU A 71 -11.76 9.98 9.50
CA GLU A 71 -12.25 10.76 10.64
C GLU A 71 -11.22 10.81 11.76
N THR A 72 -10.68 9.65 12.13
CA THR A 72 -9.66 9.49 13.18
C THR A 72 -8.40 10.27 12.81
N ALA A 73 -7.88 10.07 11.60
CA ALA A 73 -6.69 10.76 11.11
C ALA A 73 -6.87 12.29 11.06
N VAL A 74 -8.02 12.79 10.60
CA VAL A 74 -8.33 14.23 10.57
C VAL A 74 -8.43 14.79 11.98
N LYS A 75 -9.21 14.16 12.86
CA LYS A 75 -9.44 14.67 14.22
C LYS A 75 -8.20 14.61 15.10
N LYS A 76 -7.34 13.60 14.94
CA LYS A 76 -6.12 13.44 15.75
C LYS A 76 -4.90 14.16 15.21
N SER A 77 -4.79 14.30 13.88
CA SER A 77 -3.51 14.65 13.26
C SER A 77 -3.56 15.76 12.22
N GLN A 78 -4.75 16.20 11.78
CA GLN A 78 -4.96 17.29 10.81
C GLN A 78 -3.95 17.23 9.63
N PRO A 79 -4.08 16.25 8.72
CA PRO A 79 -3.21 16.17 7.56
C PRO A 79 -3.29 17.48 6.75
N TRP A 80 -2.18 17.94 6.17
CA TRP A 80 -2.19 19.18 5.38
C TRP A 80 -3.09 19.06 4.14
N THR A 81 -3.20 17.85 3.61
CA THR A 81 -4.00 17.57 2.42
C THR A 81 -4.77 16.26 2.51
N VAL A 82 -5.87 16.19 1.77
CA VAL A 82 -6.66 14.97 1.52
C VAL A 82 -6.76 14.81 0.01
N MET A 83 -6.54 13.60 -0.50
CA MET A 83 -6.73 13.29 -1.92
C MET A 83 -8.07 12.60 -2.11
N CYS A 84 -8.97 13.17 -2.93
CA CYS A 84 -10.23 12.52 -3.25
C CYS A 84 -10.03 11.34 -4.21
N SER A 85 -10.88 10.32 -4.13
CA SER A 85 -10.78 9.13 -4.97
C SER A 85 -11.26 9.33 -6.41
N TYR A 86 -10.96 8.34 -7.26
CA TYR A 86 -11.45 8.25 -8.64
C TYR A 86 -12.94 7.92 -8.75
N ASN A 87 -13.42 7.03 -7.89
CA ASN A 87 -14.73 6.41 -8.03
C ASN A 87 -15.87 7.38 -7.67
N ARG A 88 -17.09 6.98 -8.04
CA ARG A 88 -18.30 7.57 -7.48
C ARG A 88 -18.63 6.92 -6.14
N VAL A 89 -19.28 7.67 -5.25
CA VAL A 89 -19.89 7.17 -4.02
C VAL A 89 -21.36 7.53 -4.07
N ASN A 90 -22.24 6.52 -4.13
CA ASN A 90 -23.67 6.70 -4.39
C ASN A 90 -23.94 7.61 -5.61
N ASP A 91 -23.33 7.24 -6.75
CA ASP A 91 -23.44 7.87 -8.08
C ASP A 91 -22.92 9.30 -8.24
N VAL A 92 -22.22 9.85 -7.23
CA VAL A 92 -21.54 11.15 -7.35
C VAL A 92 -20.02 10.93 -7.29
N PHE A 93 -19.28 11.44 -8.28
CA PHE A 93 -17.81 11.40 -8.27
C PHE A 93 -17.27 12.01 -6.99
N ALA A 94 -16.31 11.35 -6.34
CA ALA A 94 -15.75 11.85 -5.07
C ALA A 94 -15.16 13.26 -5.21
N SER A 95 -14.61 13.60 -6.39
CA SER A 95 -14.12 14.94 -6.75
C SER A 95 -15.20 16.02 -6.86
N GLU A 96 -16.48 15.64 -6.93
CA GLU A 96 -17.65 16.53 -7.03
C GLU A 96 -18.62 16.36 -5.85
N ASN A 97 -18.29 15.51 -4.87
CA ASN A 97 -19.22 15.11 -3.83
C ASN A 97 -19.19 16.09 -2.64
N ARG A 98 -20.11 17.06 -2.63
CA ARG A 98 -20.22 18.06 -1.54
C ARG A 98 -20.40 17.44 -0.16
N MET A 99 -21.20 16.37 -0.07
CA MET A 99 -21.44 15.66 1.19
C MET A 99 -20.11 15.16 1.77
N LEU A 100 -19.25 14.56 0.94
CA LEU A 100 -17.92 14.14 1.37
C LEU A 100 -16.99 15.31 1.65
N LEU A 101 -16.77 16.19 0.66
CA LEU A 101 -15.67 17.17 0.66
C LEU A 101 -15.94 18.41 1.53
N THR A 102 -17.20 18.73 1.80
CA THR A 102 -17.60 19.91 2.58
C THR A 102 -18.41 19.54 3.82
N ASP A 103 -19.51 18.80 3.66
CA ASP A 103 -20.42 18.61 4.78
C ASP A 103 -19.75 17.72 5.86
N ILE A 104 -19.25 16.54 5.48
CA ILE A 104 -18.52 15.66 6.40
C ILE A 104 -17.13 16.21 6.71
N LEU A 105 -16.26 16.31 5.70
CA LEU A 105 -14.84 16.55 5.94
C LEU A 105 -14.58 17.89 6.65
N ARG A 106 -15.32 18.94 6.28
CA ARG A 106 -15.07 20.30 6.79
C ARG A 106 -16.04 20.72 7.87
N THR A 107 -17.33 20.46 7.71
CA THR A 107 -18.34 20.93 8.67
C THR A 107 -18.39 20.03 9.90
N GLU A 108 -18.43 18.71 9.72
CA GLU A 108 -18.49 17.77 10.84
C GLU A 108 -17.11 17.50 11.46
N TRP A 109 -16.08 17.28 10.65
CA TRP A 109 -14.74 16.89 11.13
C TRP A 109 -13.77 18.05 11.28
N ASN A 110 -14.15 19.25 10.86
CA ASN A 110 -13.36 20.48 11.01
C ASN A 110 -11.96 20.41 10.37
N PHE A 111 -11.83 19.72 9.23
CA PHE A 111 -10.58 19.63 8.46
C PHE A 111 -10.06 21.01 8.02
N LYS A 112 -8.79 21.28 8.31
CA LYS A 112 -8.15 22.58 8.05
C LYS A 112 -7.32 22.67 6.76
N GLY A 113 -6.96 21.53 6.18
CA GLY A 113 -6.16 21.47 4.95
C GLY A 113 -6.97 21.73 3.67
N PHE A 114 -6.35 21.41 2.54
CA PHE A 114 -7.00 21.45 1.22
C PHE A 114 -7.19 20.05 0.63
N VAL A 115 -8.18 19.92 -0.26
CA VAL A 115 -8.48 18.68 -0.98
C VAL A 115 -7.88 18.77 -2.39
N MET A 116 -7.10 17.76 -2.77
CA MET A 116 -6.61 17.57 -4.14
C MET A 116 -7.31 16.39 -4.82
N SER A 117 -7.32 16.38 -6.15
CA SER A 117 -7.80 15.21 -6.89
C SER A 117 -6.73 14.12 -6.93
N ASP A 118 -7.15 12.86 -7.04
CA ASP A 118 -6.29 11.83 -7.63
C ASP A 118 -5.99 12.19 -9.10
N TRP A 119 -4.98 11.55 -9.69
CA TRP A 119 -4.42 11.92 -10.99
C TRP A 119 -5.43 11.72 -12.12
N GLY A 120 -6.06 12.80 -12.57
CA GLY A 120 -7.10 12.78 -13.60
C GLY A 120 -8.51 12.44 -13.07
N ALA A 121 -8.75 12.52 -11.76
CA ALA A 121 -10.05 12.25 -11.15
C ALA A 121 -11.08 13.40 -11.29
N VAL A 122 -10.69 14.54 -11.88
CA VAL A 122 -11.60 15.67 -12.10
C VAL A 122 -12.52 15.37 -13.28
N ALA A 123 -13.80 15.09 -13.01
CA ALA A 123 -14.82 14.92 -14.05
C ALA A 123 -15.39 16.29 -14.50
N ASP A 124 -15.83 17.13 -13.56
CA ASP A 124 -16.23 18.52 -13.79
C ASP A 124 -15.54 19.46 -12.79
N ARG A 125 -14.64 20.32 -13.31
CA ARG A 125 -13.86 21.23 -12.46
C ARG A 125 -14.72 22.25 -11.71
N VAL A 126 -15.76 22.80 -12.35
CA VAL A 126 -16.61 23.84 -11.75
C VAL A 126 -17.42 23.25 -10.61
N LYS A 127 -18.02 22.07 -10.83
CA LYS A 127 -18.72 21.33 -9.77
C LYS A 127 -17.79 20.91 -8.66
N GLY A 128 -16.58 20.45 -8.99
CA GLY A 128 -15.58 20.08 -7.99
C GLY A 128 -15.23 21.22 -7.05
N VAL A 129 -14.91 22.40 -7.60
CA VAL A 129 -14.62 23.60 -6.77
C VAL A 129 -15.84 23.99 -5.92
N ALA A 130 -17.05 23.92 -6.48
CA ALA A 130 -18.28 24.17 -5.73
C ALA A 130 -18.53 23.15 -4.59
N ALA A 131 -18.09 21.90 -4.77
CA ALA A 131 -18.22 20.81 -3.80
C ALA A 131 -17.15 20.85 -2.70
N GLY A 132 -15.99 21.47 -2.95
CA GLY A 132 -14.89 21.58 -1.98
C GLY A 132 -13.56 20.96 -2.45
N LEU A 133 -13.44 20.59 -3.72
CA LEU A 133 -12.17 20.21 -4.34
C LEU A 133 -11.33 21.47 -4.62
N ASP A 134 -10.20 21.61 -3.95
CA ASP A 134 -9.40 22.83 -4.03
C ASP A 134 -8.38 22.74 -5.18
N LEU A 135 -7.64 21.63 -5.32
CA LEU A 135 -6.56 21.46 -6.30
C LEU A 135 -6.83 20.33 -7.32
N GLU A 136 -6.63 20.61 -8.61
CA GLU A 136 -6.60 19.61 -9.67
C GLU A 136 -5.18 19.03 -9.83
N MET A 137 -5.09 17.71 -9.97
CA MET A 137 -3.86 16.99 -10.28
C MET A 137 -4.10 15.93 -11.37
N PRO A 138 -3.20 15.76 -12.36
CA PRO A 138 -2.14 16.71 -12.73
C PRO A 138 -2.73 17.98 -13.37
N GLY A 139 -1.90 18.98 -13.61
CA GLY A 139 -2.33 20.19 -14.30
C GLY A 139 -2.89 19.90 -15.71
N SER A 140 -4.04 20.48 -16.05
CA SER A 140 -4.71 20.35 -17.35
C SER A 140 -4.19 21.31 -18.43
N GLY A 141 -3.02 21.94 -18.23
CA GLY A 141 -2.47 22.94 -19.14
C GLY A 141 -3.34 24.20 -19.27
N GLY A 142 -4.12 24.54 -18.24
CA GLY A 142 -4.99 25.73 -18.18
C GLY A 142 -6.41 25.52 -18.73
N VAL A 143 -6.74 24.34 -19.26
CA VAL A 143 -8.08 24.04 -19.79
C VAL A 143 -9.14 24.13 -18.70
N ASN A 144 -8.91 23.51 -17.54
CA ASN A 144 -9.88 23.53 -16.46
C ASN A 144 -9.86 24.85 -15.66
N ASP A 145 -8.74 25.57 -15.65
CA ASP A 145 -8.66 26.93 -15.09
C ASP A 145 -9.52 27.91 -15.89
N ALA A 146 -9.48 27.83 -17.23
CA ALA A 146 -10.32 28.65 -18.10
C ALA A 146 -11.83 28.43 -17.85
N LYS A 147 -12.23 27.19 -17.53
CA LYS A 147 -13.63 26.87 -17.16
C LYS A 147 -14.03 27.54 -15.84
N ILE A 148 -13.15 27.56 -14.84
CA ILE A 148 -13.39 28.25 -13.57
C ILE A 148 -13.55 29.76 -13.80
N VAL A 149 -12.63 30.38 -14.55
CA VAL A 149 -12.72 31.81 -14.88
C VAL A 149 -14.02 32.15 -15.60
N ALA A 150 -14.42 31.32 -16.57
CA ALA A 150 -15.68 31.51 -17.29
C ALA A 150 -16.90 31.38 -16.37
N ALA A 151 -16.92 30.40 -15.48
CA ALA A 151 -18.03 30.18 -14.54
C ALA A 151 -18.18 31.33 -13.52
N VAL A 152 -17.06 31.87 -13.02
CA VAL A 152 -17.08 33.04 -12.12
C VAL A 152 -17.61 34.28 -12.86
N LYS A 153 -17.10 34.56 -14.06
CA LYS A 153 -17.58 35.69 -14.89
C LYS A 153 -19.06 35.57 -15.26
N ALA A 154 -19.54 34.35 -15.46
CA ALA A 154 -20.95 34.07 -15.76
C ALA A 154 -21.85 34.05 -14.51
N GLY A 155 -21.28 34.11 -13.29
CA GLY A 155 -22.01 34.02 -12.03
C GLY A 155 -22.52 32.61 -11.69
N THR A 156 -22.13 31.58 -12.44
CA THR A 156 -22.49 30.18 -12.16
C THR A 156 -21.59 29.52 -11.12
N LEU A 157 -20.45 30.15 -10.80
CA LEU A 157 -19.63 29.86 -9.64
C LEU A 157 -19.40 31.17 -8.86
N SER A 158 -19.65 31.17 -7.55
CA SER A 158 -19.38 32.33 -6.72
C SER A 158 -17.86 32.54 -6.56
N GLU A 159 -17.38 33.77 -6.78
CA GLU A 159 -15.98 34.13 -6.54
C GLU A 159 -15.56 33.82 -5.09
N ALA A 160 -16.44 34.04 -4.11
CA ALA A 160 -16.16 33.70 -2.71
C ALA A 160 -15.95 32.19 -2.46
N VAL A 161 -16.45 31.31 -3.33
CA VAL A 161 -16.15 29.87 -3.28
C VAL A 161 -14.76 29.59 -3.83
N LEU A 162 -14.39 30.24 -4.93
CA LEU A 162 -13.04 30.16 -5.49
C LEU A 162 -11.99 30.71 -4.51
N ASP A 163 -12.27 31.85 -3.88
CA ASP A 163 -11.40 32.46 -2.87
C ASP A 163 -11.11 31.51 -1.72
N LYS A 164 -12.12 30.77 -1.24
CA LYS A 164 -11.93 29.77 -0.18
C LYS A 164 -10.97 28.66 -0.61
N ALA A 165 -11.08 28.18 -1.84
CA ALA A 165 -10.16 27.16 -2.36
C ALA A 165 -8.72 27.70 -2.45
N VAL A 166 -8.55 28.91 -3.00
CA VAL A 166 -7.26 29.58 -3.10
C VAL A 166 -6.64 29.82 -1.73
N ILE A 167 -7.40 30.35 -0.77
CA ILE A 167 -6.93 30.61 0.60
C ILE A 167 -6.44 29.32 1.28
N ARG A 168 -7.16 28.20 1.13
CA ARG A 168 -6.74 26.91 1.72
C ARG A 168 -5.43 26.40 1.13
N ILE A 169 -5.24 26.55 -0.19
CA ILE A 169 -3.98 26.20 -0.85
C ILE A 169 -2.86 27.12 -0.34
N LEU A 170 -3.07 28.43 -0.36
CA LEU A 170 -2.07 29.41 0.07
C LEU A 170 -1.66 29.24 1.54
N ASN A 171 -2.59 28.91 2.44
CA ASN A 171 -2.28 28.62 3.83
C ASN A 171 -1.25 27.47 3.97
N ILE A 172 -1.38 26.42 3.16
CA ILE A 172 -0.44 25.30 3.16
C ILE A 172 0.85 25.65 2.44
N VAL A 173 0.79 26.41 1.33
CA VAL A 173 1.99 26.88 0.61
C VAL A 173 2.86 27.75 1.50
N PHE A 174 2.27 28.72 2.22
CA PHE A 174 3.02 29.59 3.13
C PHE A 174 3.56 28.82 4.32
N ARG A 175 2.77 27.91 4.91
CA ARG A 175 3.27 27.02 5.94
C ARG A 175 4.47 26.20 5.45
N ALA A 176 4.37 25.58 4.28
CA ALA A 176 5.46 24.79 3.71
C ALA A 176 6.71 25.64 3.42
N ALA A 177 6.53 26.89 2.98
CA ALA A 177 7.62 27.83 2.75
C ALA A 177 8.33 28.22 4.06
N ASP A 178 7.57 28.45 5.13
CA ASP A 178 8.12 28.75 6.46
C ASP A 178 8.92 27.56 7.02
N GLU A 179 8.39 26.34 6.91
CA GLU A 179 9.08 25.12 7.34
C GLU A 179 10.35 24.87 6.50
N ALA A 180 10.29 25.10 5.19
CA ALA A 180 11.42 24.95 4.27
C ALA A 180 12.49 26.05 4.40
N ALA A 181 12.24 27.11 5.18
CA ALA A 181 13.25 28.12 5.48
C ALA A 181 14.36 27.58 6.40
N ALA A 182 14.06 26.51 7.16
CA ALA A 182 15.08 25.76 7.88
C ALA A 182 15.91 24.90 6.90
N PRO A 183 17.24 24.76 7.11
CA PRO A 183 18.04 23.83 6.32
C PRO A 183 17.48 22.42 6.40
N ALA A 184 17.37 21.75 5.25
CA ALA A 184 16.98 20.34 5.22
C ALA A 184 17.98 19.50 6.03
N PRO A 185 17.51 18.50 6.80
CA PRO A 185 18.39 17.59 7.50
C PRO A 185 19.28 16.84 6.49
N GLU A 186 20.50 16.52 6.90
CA GLU A 186 21.38 15.66 6.11
C GLU A 186 20.78 14.25 6.02
N LEU A 187 20.80 13.66 4.83
CA LEU A 187 20.27 12.32 4.60
C LEU A 187 21.26 11.27 5.13
N ASP A 188 20.89 10.55 6.20
CA ASP A 188 21.63 9.37 6.65
C ASP A 188 21.04 8.10 6.03
N LEU A 189 21.29 7.91 4.74
CA LEU A 189 20.76 6.76 3.99
C LEU A 189 21.13 5.40 4.60
N LYS A 190 22.26 5.31 5.32
CA LYS A 190 22.67 4.08 6.00
C LYS A 190 21.90 3.85 7.30
N GLY A 191 21.72 4.92 8.08
CA GLY A 191 20.87 4.92 9.27
C GLY A 191 19.42 4.61 8.92
N ASP A 192 18.89 5.26 7.88
CA ASP A 192 17.52 5.04 7.37
C ASP A 192 17.31 3.58 6.93
N HIS A 193 18.28 2.99 6.23
CA HIS A 193 18.23 1.56 5.88
C HIS A 193 18.19 0.66 7.12
N THR A 194 18.93 1.01 8.16
CA THR A 194 18.93 0.26 9.43
C THR A 194 17.58 0.38 10.14
N ILE A 195 17.01 1.58 10.20
CA ILE A 195 15.68 1.82 10.78
C ILE A 195 14.61 1.06 9.99
N ALA A 196 14.65 1.11 8.66
CA ALA A 196 13.73 0.37 7.79
C ALA A 196 13.81 -1.14 8.04
N ALA A 197 15.02 -1.68 8.23
CA ALA A 197 15.21 -3.08 8.57
C ALA A 197 14.66 -3.45 9.96
N GLU A 198 14.76 -2.57 10.96
CA GLU A 198 14.14 -2.80 12.28
C GLU A 198 12.61 -2.77 12.20
N LEU A 199 12.03 -1.77 11.52
CA LEU A 199 10.58 -1.67 11.33
C LEU A 199 10.02 -2.87 10.55
N ALA A 200 10.74 -3.36 9.54
CA ALA A 200 10.34 -4.54 8.79
C ALA A 200 10.21 -5.80 9.66
N LYS A 201 10.99 -5.92 10.76
CA LYS A 201 10.85 -7.04 11.70
C LYS A 201 9.54 -6.99 12.49
N GLU A 202 9.02 -5.79 12.75
CA GLU A 202 7.74 -5.60 13.43
C GLU A 202 6.53 -5.79 12.50
N CYS A 203 6.74 -5.73 11.18
CA CYS A 203 5.71 -6.00 10.17
C CYS A 203 5.48 -7.50 9.91
N ALA A 204 6.43 -8.37 10.25
CA ALA A 204 6.33 -9.80 9.99
C ALA A 204 5.36 -10.48 10.99
N VAL A 205 4.40 -11.24 10.47
CA VAL A 205 3.44 -11.99 11.27
C VAL A 205 3.79 -13.48 11.24
N LEU A 206 4.09 -14.07 12.41
CA LEU A 206 4.25 -15.51 12.55
C LEU A 206 2.86 -16.18 12.60
N LEU A 207 2.41 -16.70 11.45
CA LEU A 207 1.08 -17.32 11.33
C LEU A 207 1.00 -18.69 12.02
N GLN A 208 2.05 -19.50 11.92
CA GLN A 208 2.11 -20.84 12.49
C GLN A 208 3.54 -21.20 12.88
N ASN A 209 3.70 -21.90 14.00
CA ASN A 209 4.98 -22.50 14.39
C ASN A 209 4.75 -23.79 15.17
N ARG A 210 5.22 -24.91 14.63
CA ARG A 210 5.13 -26.25 15.24
C ARG A 210 6.47 -26.70 15.85
N GLY A 211 7.29 -25.75 16.31
CA GLY A 211 8.57 -25.99 16.99
C GLY A 211 9.80 -25.94 16.09
N VAL A 212 9.65 -25.59 14.81
CA VAL A 212 10.76 -25.43 13.86
C VAL A 212 11.48 -24.09 14.09
N LEU A 213 10.72 -23.03 14.43
CA LEU A 213 11.26 -21.71 14.69
C LEU A 213 11.42 -21.45 16.21
N PRO A 214 12.50 -20.75 16.63
CA PRO A 214 13.61 -20.28 15.80
C PRO A 214 14.52 -21.44 15.35
N LEU A 215 15.10 -21.31 14.14
CA LEU A 215 16.02 -22.32 13.61
C LEU A 215 17.21 -22.52 14.55
N LYS A 216 17.60 -23.78 14.75
CA LYS A 216 18.71 -24.14 15.63
C LYS A 216 20.03 -23.58 15.10
N LYS A 217 20.85 -23.01 15.99
CA LYS A 217 22.16 -22.49 15.61
C LYS A 217 23.01 -23.60 15.00
N GLY A 218 23.56 -23.31 13.82
CA GLY A 218 24.42 -24.24 13.10
C GLY A 218 23.68 -25.32 12.31
N SER A 219 22.35 -25.36 12.25
CA SER A 219 21.67 -26.29 11.32
C SER A 219 22.10 -26.06 9.87
N LYS A 220 22.22 -27.13 9.08
CA LYS A 220 22.33 -27.08 7.61
C LYS A 220 20.96 -26.74 7.06
N VAL A 221 20.79 -25.56 6.50
CA VAL A 221 19.50 -25.09 5.98
C VAL A 221 19.59 -24.95 4.47
N VAL A 222 18.50 -25.29 3.76
CA VAL A 222 18.36 -24.91 2.36
C VAL A 222 17.34 -23.79 2.22
N TYR A 223 17.69 -22.74 1.48
CA TYR A 223 16.76 -21.71 1.03
C TYR A 223 16.28 -22.07 -0.37
N ILE A 224 14.96 -21.99 -0.56
CA ILE A 224 14.27 -22.35 -1.80
C ILE A 224 13.37 -21.19 -2.22
N GLY A 225 13.28 -20.90 -3.52
CA GLY A 225 12.43 -19.85 -4.09
C GLY A 225 13.22 -18.59 -4.44
N GLY A 226 12.95 -18.04 -5.64
CA GLY A 226 13.63 -16.83 -6.14
C GLY A 226 13.56 -15.62 -5.19
N PHE A 227 12.50 -15.51 -4.38
CA PHE A 227 12.36 -14.44 -3.37
C PHE A 227 13.44 -14.46 -2.29
N ALA A 228 14.14 -15.58 -2.07
CA ALA A 228 15.25 -15.65 -1.12
C ALA A 228 16.43 -14.75 -1.55
N LYS A 229 16.63 -14.60 -2.87
CA LYS A 229 17.68 -13.80 -3.50
C LYS A 229 17.16 -12.44 -3.99
N THR A 230 15.95 -12.43 -4.54
CA THR A 230 15.31 -11.21 -5.07
C THR A 230 13.99 -10.97 -4.32
N PRO A 231 14.04 -10.42 -3.09
CA PRO A 231 12.85 -10.28 -2.28
C PRO A 231 11.91 -9.25 -2.90
N ARG A 232 10.60 -9.51 -2.79
CA ARG A 232 9.59 -8.50 -3.05
C ARG A 232 9.27 -7.79 -1.74
N TYR A 233 9.48 -6.48 -1.74
CA TYR A 233 9.37 -5.62 -0.55
C TYR A 233 8.34 -4.49 -0.71
N GLN A 234 7.77 -4.33 -1.90
CA GLN A 234 6.74 -3.34 -2.21
C GLN A 234 5.80 -3.85 -3.31
N GLY A 235 4.62 -3.24 -3.42
CA GLY A 235 3.71 -3.43 -4.55
C GLY A 235 4.03 -2.51 -5.73
N GLY A 236 3.38 -2.74 -6.86
CA GLY A 236 3.58 -1.96 -8.09
C GLY A 236 2.69 -0.71 -8.17
N GLY A 237 2.97 0.18 -9.12
CA GLY A 237 2.19 1.40 -9.35
C GLY A 237 2.79 2.64 -8.69
N SER A 238 1.94 3.61 -8.33
CA SER A 238 2.38 4.91 -7.79
C SER A 238 3.13 4.85 -6.45
N SER A 239 3.05 3.73 -5.73
CA SER A 239 3.78 3.49 -4.48
C SER A 239 5.22 3.03 -4.70
N HIS A 240 5.63 2.70 -5.92
CA HIS A 240 6.95 2.12 -6.19
C HIS A 240 8.08 3.14 -5.96
N ILE A 241 9.04 2.77 -5.11
CA ILE A 241 10.23 3.57 -4.82
C ILE A 241 11.49 2.88 -5.35
N ASN A 242 12.33 3.63 -6.07
CA ASN A 242 13.67 3.17 -6.42
C ASN A 242 14.59 3.28 -5.19
N THR A 243 14.86 2.16 -4.54
CA THR A 243 15.75 2.10 -3.38
C THR A 243 17.22 1.99 -3.79
N ILE A 244 18.09 2.53 -2.94
CA ILE A 244 19.56 2.44 -3.06
C ILE A 244 20.09 1.05 -2.68
N ARG A 245 19.33 0.29 -1.88
CA ARG A 245 19.75 -0.96 -1.28
C ARG A 245 18.56 -1.85 -0.93
N VAL A 246 18.71 -3.13 -1.20
CA VAL A 246 17.82 -4.21 -0.74
C VAL A 246 18.74 -5.32 -0.26
N ASP A 247 18.56 -5.76 0.98
CA ASP A 247 19.27 -6.93 1.50
C ASP A 247 18.35 -8.15 1.37
N SER A 248 18.79 -9.16 0.63
CA SER A 248 18.05 -10.41 0.48
C SER A 248 18.25 -11.35 1.67
N ALA A 249 17.34 -12.32 1.85
CA ALA A 249 17.50 -13.32 2.90
C ALA A 249 18.79 -14.14 2.73
N LEU A 250 19.17 -14.42 1.48
CA LEU A 250 20.39 -15.14 1.13
C LEU A 250 21.65 -14.36 1.53
N GLU A 251 21.78 -13.10 1.12
CA GLU A 251 22.92 -12.23 1.48
C GLU A 251 23.03 -12.04 2.99
N MET A 252 21.89 -11.90 3.68
CA MET A 252 21.86 -11.78 5.13
C MET A 252 22.25 -13.07 5.85
N ALA A 253 21.93 -14.24 5.29
CA ALA A 253 22.38 -15.51 5.84
C ALA A 253 23.91 -15.68 5.69
N GLU A 254 24.46 -15.34 4.52
CA GLU A 254 25.89 -15.41 4.22
C GLU A 254 26.70 -14.46 5.10
N SER A 255 26.28 -13.19 5.21
CA SER A 255 26.94 -12.18 6.05
C SER A 255 26.97 -12.54 7.53
N HIS A 256 26.00 -13.33 8.00
CA HIS A 256 25.94 -13.84 9.38
C HIS A 256 26.62 -15.22 9.55
N GLY A 257 27.29 -15.73 8.53
CA GLY A 257 27.99 -17.02 8.57
C GLY A 257 27.06 -18.22 8.81
N ARG A 258 25.80 -18.14 8.35
CA ARG A 258 24.85 -19.27 8.46
C ARG A 258 25.20 -20.35 7.43
N ARG A 259 25.03 -21.61 7.81
CA ARG A 259 25.20 -22.77 6.90
C ARG A 259 23.98 -22.92 6.00
N VAL A 260 23.86 -22.05 5.00
CA VAL A 260 22.76 -22.02 4.04
C VAL A 260 23.24 -22.45 2.65
N SER A 261 22.53 -23.38 2.03
CA SER A 261 22.59 -23.61 0.58
C SER A 261 21.36 -23.01 -0.09
N TYR A 262 21.45 -22.68 -1.38
CA TYR A 262 20.35 -22.08 -2.14
C TYR A 262 20.02 -22.92 -3.39
N VAL A 263 18.72 -23.09 -3.65
CA VAL A 263 18.18 -23.63 -4.90
C VAL A 263 17.02 -22.72 -5.31
N GLU A 264 16.93 -22.32 -6.57
CA GLU A 264 15.88 -21.36 -6.95
C GLU A 264 14.51 -22.01 -6.89
N GLY A 265 14.36 -23.21 -7.46
CA GLY A 265 13.08 -23.94 -7.47
C GLY A 265 12.05 -23.32 -8.42
N PHE A 266 11.72 -22.05 -8.21
CA PHE A 266 10.87 -21.22 -9.07
C PHE A 266 11.40 -19.76 -9.07
N PRO A 267 11.22 -19.02 -10.18
CA PRO A 267 11.59 -17.61 -10.25
C PRO A 267 10.65 -16.73 -9.41
N ALA A 268 11.10 -15.53 -9.01
CA ALA A 268 10.33 -14.61 -8.17
C ALA A 268 9.21 -13.86 -8.93
N ASP A 269 9.28 -13.79 -10.26
CA ASP A 269 8.46 -12.93 -11.11
C ASP A 269 7.49 -13.69 -12.04
N LEU A 270 7.62 -15.02 -12.15
CA LEU A 270 6.85 -15.84 -13.08
C LEU A 270 6.24 -17.08 -12.40
N ASP A 271 5.03 -17.48 -12.84
CA ASP A 271 4.44 -18.78 -12.52
C ASP A 271 5.00 -19.85 -13.47
N GLN A 272 6.25 -20.23 -13.25
CA GLN A 272 6.97 -21.20 -14.07
C GLN A 272 7.39 -22.42 -13.26
N ARG A 273 7.25 -23.59 -13.87
CA ARG A 273 7.74 -24.87 -13.34
C ARG A 273 8.77 -25.46 -14.28
N GLU A 274 9.97 -25.64 -13.77
CA GLU A 274 11.04 -26.40 -14.42
C GLU A 274 11.31 -27.66 -13.59
N GLU A 275 10.99 -28.83 -14.13
CA GLU A 275 10.98 -30.07 -13.34
C GLU A 275 12.36 -30.44 -12.78
N GLU A 276 13.43 -30.20 -13.55
CA GLU A 276 14.80 -30.43 -13.09
C GLU A 276 15.15 -29.60 -11.86
N GLU A 277 14.75 -28.32 -11.85
CA GLU A 277 15.00 -27.41 -10.73
C GLU A 277 14.14 -27.76 -9.51
N PHE A 278 12.90 -28.23 -9.72
CA PHE A 278 12.07 -28.78 -8.65
C PHE A 278 12.70 -30.01 -8.00
N LEU A 279 13.20 -30.95 -8.81
CA LEU A 279 13.85 -32.16 -8.29
C LEU A 279 15.13 -31.82 -7.52
N ARG A 280 15.90 -30.83 -7.99
CA ARG A 280 17.05 -30.30 -7.25
C ARG A 280 16.64 -29.72 -5.90
N ALA A 281 15.57 -28.91 -5.85
CA ALA A 281 15.08 -28.30 -4.61
C ALA A 281 14.60 -29.36 -3.61
N VAL A 282 13.86 -30.37 -4.08
CA VAL A 282 13.39 -31.50 -3.25
C VAL A 282 14.58 -32.32 -2.72
N SER A 283 15.57 -32.63 -3.56
CA SER A 283 16.77 -33.36 -3.12
C SER A 283 17.56 -32.57 -2.08
N ALA A 284 17.76 -31.27 -2.31
CA ALA A 284 18.47 -30.41 -1.37
C ALA A 284 17.74 -30.27 -0.03
N ALA A 285 16.41 -30.24 -0.05
CA ALA A 285 15.58 -30.23 1.16
C ALA A 285 15.69 -31.52 1.97
N ALA A 286 15.71 -32.69 1.30
CA ALA A 286 15.84 -33.98 1.96
C ALA A 286 17.19 -34.15 2.69
N GLU A 287 18.25 -33.50 2.20
CA GLU A 287 19.60 -33.54 2.79
C GLU A 287 19.89 -32.44 3.83
N ALA A 288 18.95 -31.53 4.05
CA ALA A 288 19.08 -30.43 5.00
C ALA A 288 18.47 -30.79 6.36
N ASP A 289 18.87 -30.07 7.41
CA ASP A 289 18.21 -30.16 8.72
C ASP A 289 16.86 -29.42 8.72
N ALA A 290 16.71 -28.42 7.84
CA ALA A 290 15.49 -27.64 7.62
C ALA A 290 15.47 -27.03 6.21
N ALA A 291 14.28 -26.81 5.66
CA ALA A 291 14.06 -26.09 4.41
C ALA A 291 13.29 -24.79 4.69
N VAL A 292 13.73 -23.67 4.11
CA VAL A 292 13.03 -22.39 4.16
C VAL A 292 12.66 -22.00 2.74
N ILE A 293 11.36 -21.98 2.46
CA ILE A 293 10.80 -21.66 1.15
C ILE A 293 10.31 -20.21 1.16
N PHE A 294 10.87 -19.36 0.30
CA PHE A 294 10.46 -17.98 0.11
C PHE A 294 9.49 -17.93 -1.07
N ALA A 295 8.20 -17.80 -0.75
CA ALA A 295 7.10 -17.81 -1.70
C ALA A 295 6.33 -16.48 -1.63
N GLY A 296 5.55 -16.15 -2.65
CA GLY A 296 4.88 -14.87 -2.69
C GLY A 296 4.22 -14.57 -4.01
N LEU A 297 3.63 -13.38 -4.08
CA LEU A 297 2.99 -12.89 -5.29
C LEU A 297 4.00 -12.07 -6.10
N PRO A 298 4.08 -12.22 -7.43
CA PRO A 298 4.87 -11.32 -8.27
C PRO A 298 4.11 -10.00 -8.53
N GLU A 299 4.79 -9.01 -9.10
CA GLU A 299 4.19 -7.69 -9.41
C GLU A 299 2.94 -7.78 -10.30
N SER A 300 2.93 -8.75 -11.23
CA SER A 300 1.80 -9.02 -12.12
C SER A 300 0.51 -9.43 -11.40
N PHE A 301 0.55 -9.70 -10.08
CA PHE A 301 -0.61 -10.06 -9.28
C PHE A 301 -1.07 -8.95 -8.35
N GLU A 302 -0.20 -8.01 -7.95
CA GLU A 302 -0.54 -6.95 -7.01
C GLU A 302 0.10 -5.63 -7.44
N SER A 303 -0.68 -4.81 -8.14
CA SER A 303 -0.27 -3.50 -8.62
C SER A 303 -1.49 -2.59 -8.79
N GLU A 304 -1.24 -1.29 -8.80
CA GLU A 304 -2.22 -0.30 -9.20
C GLU A 304 -2.73 -0.57 -10.64
N GLY A 305 -4.05 -0.43 -10.85
CA GLY A 305 -4.69 -0.51 -12.16
C GLY A 305 -5.44 -1.81 -12.46
N PHE A 306 -5.29 -2.87 -11.65
CA PHE A 306 -6.07 -4.11 -11.80
C PHE A 306 -6.27 -4.84 -10.47
N ASP A 307 -7.33 -5.64 -10.37
CA ASP A 307 -7.59 -6.51 -9.21
C ASP A 307 -7.18 -7.95 -9.52
N ARG A 308 -6.88 -8.73 -8.47
CA ARG A 308 -6.66 -10.18 -8.59
C ARG A 308 -7.94 -10.89 -8.98
N SER A 309 -7.82 -11.98 -9.74
CA SER A 309 -8.94 -12.87 -10.09
C SER A 309 -9.14 -14.01 -9.08
N HIS A 310 -8.17 -14.27 -8.21
CA HIS A 310 -8.20 -15.31 -7.18
C HIS A 310 -7.21 -15.02 -6.04
N MET A 311 -7.31 -15.77 -4.94
CA MET A 311 -6.41 -15.66 -3.78
C MET A 311 -5.24 -16.65 -3.80
N ARG A 312 -5.17 -17.57 -4.77
CA ARG A 312 -4.07 -18.55 -4.85
C ARG A 312 -2.71 -17.89 -5.09
N LEU A 313 -1.66 -18.46 -4.48
CA LEU A 313 -0.28 -18.31 -4.95
C LEU A 313 -0.11 -18.86 -6.38
N PRO A 314 0.97 -18.49 -7.10
CA PRO A 314 1.38 -19.17 -8.33
C PRO A 314 1.39 -20.68 -8.17
N GLU A 315 0.89 -21.41 -9.18
CA GLU A 315 0.68 -22.85 -9.11
C GLU A 315 2.01 -23.60 -8.90
N SER A 316 3.08 -23.12 -9.53
CA SER A 316 4.44 -23.65 -9.36
C SER A 316 4.86 -23.65 -7.89
N GLN A 317 4.63 -22.55 -7.18
CA GLN A 317 5.01 -22.41 -5.77
C GLN A 317 4.25 -23.39 -4.88
N ASN A 318 2.92 -23.49 -5.05
CA ASN A 318 2.11 -24.46 -4.31
C ASN A 318 2.57 -25.91 -4.58
N ASN A 319 2.93 -26.23 -5.82
CA ASN A 319 3.42 -27.54 -6.19
C ASN A 319 4.77 -27.86 -5.54
N LEU A 320 5.71 -26.91 -5.53
CA LEU A 320 7.03 -27.12 -4.93
C LEU A 320 6.94 -27.25 -3.40
N ILE A 321 6.15 -26.40 -2.76
CA ILE A 321 5.95 -26.44 -1.29
C ILE A 321 5.45 -27.82 -0.86
N ALA A 322 4.42 -28.35 -1.53
CA ALA A 322 3.88 -29.66 -1.22
C ALA A 322 4.93 -30.78 -1.37
N ARG A 323 5.79 -30.73 -2.39
CA ARG A 323 6.84 -31.74 -2.61
C ARG A 323 7.96 -31.65 -1.59
N VAL A 324 8.38 -30.43 -1.23
CA VAL A 324 9.44 -30.22 -0.22
C VAL A 324 8.95 -30.69 1.15
N ALA A 325 7.71 -30.35 1.51
CA ALA A 325 7.08 -30.78 2.76
C ALA A 325 7.04 -32.32 2.91
N ALA A 326 6.77 -33.03 1.82
CA ALA A 326 6.71 -34.48 1.81
C ALA A 326 8.06 -35.15 2.18
N VAL A 327 9.19 -34.47 1.93
CA VAL A 327 10.54 -35.00 2.18
C VAL A 327 11.26 -34.33 3.36
N GLN A 328 10.79 -33.16 3.83
CA GLN A 328 11.43 -32.38 4.89
C GLN A 328 10.40 -31.91 5.91
N LYS A 329 10.42 -32.51 7.11
CA LYS A 329 9.47 -32.21 8.20
C LYS A 329 9.73 -30.86 8.88
N ASN A 330 10.94 -30.32 8.79
CA ASN A 330 11.28 -29.00 9.29
C ASN A 330 11.21 -27.97 8.15
N THR A 331 10.04 -27.90 7.49
CA THR A 331 9.78 -26.91 6.43
C THR A 331 9.24 -25.62 7.06
N VAL A 332 9.75 -24.48 6.60
CA VAL A 332 9.26 -23.14 6.92
C VAL A 332 8.92 -22.45 5.62
N VAL A 333 7.74 -21.86 5.51
CA VAL A 333 7.38 -21.00 4.37
C VAL A 333 7.34 -19.55 4.82
N VAL A 334 8.10 -18.70 4.12
CA VAL A 334 8.11 -17.24 4.28
C VAL A 334 7.32 -16.64 3.13
N LEU A 335 6.25 -15.90 3.43
CA LEU A 335 5.35 -15.33 2.43
C LEU A 335 5.65 -13.84 2.18
N HIS A 336 5.93 -13.50 0.93
CA HIS A 336 6.04 -12.14 0.40
C HIS A 336 4.74 -11.77 -0.31
N THR A 337 3.73 -11.32 0.44
CA THR A 337 2.38 -11.02 -0.08
C THR A 337 1.84 -9.74 0.52
N GLY A 338 1.28 -8.85 -0.31
CA GLY A 338 0.67 -7.60 0.15
C GLY A 338 -0.80 -7.73 0.59
N SER A 339 -1.43 -8.88 0.33
CA SER A 339 -2.82 -9.20 0.65
C SER A 339 -2.96 -10.71 0.94
N PRO A 340 -4.03 -11.17 1.62
CA PRO A 340 -4.19 -12.58 1.94
C PRO A 340 -4.11 -13.51 0.72
N VAL A 341 -3.55 -14.71 0.92
CA VAL A 341 -3.46 -15.79 -0.07
C VAL A 341 -3.99 -17.11 0.48
N GLU A 342 -4.45 -17.99 -0.40
CA GLU A 342 -4.78 -19.37 -0.06
C GLU A 342 -3.48 -20.18 0.14
N CYS A 343 -3.39 -20.91 1.25
CA CYS A 343 -2.27 -21.81 1.56
C CYS A 343 -2.79 -23.25 1.71
N PRO A 344 -3.08 -23.97 0.62
CA PRO A 344 -3.71 -25.31 0.68
C PRO A 344 -2.85 -26.35 1.41
N TRP A 345 -1.54 -26.12 1.51
CA TRP A 345 -0.56 -26.95 2.20
C TRP A 345 -0.43 -26.66 3.70
N ALA A 346 -1.02 -25.58 4.24
CA ALA A 346 -0.81 -25.17 5.63
C ALA A 346 -1.41 -26.13 6.67
N ASN A 347 -2.45 -26.89 6.29
CA ASN A 347 -3.05 -27.90 7.17
C ASN A 347 -2.41 -29.27 7.04
N ASP A 348 -1.45 -29.44 6.12
CA ASP A 348 -0.67 -30.64 6.09
C ASP A 348 0.13 -30.74 7.40
N ARG A 349 0.20 -31.92 8.01
CA ARG A 349 0.95 -32.11 9.26
C ARG A 349 2.44 -31.90 9.06
N ASP A 350 2.87 -31.91 7.82
CA ASP A 350 4.25 -31.85 7.37
C ASP A 350 4.72 -30.43 6.96
N VAL A 351 3.85 -29.41 7.03
CA VAL A 351 4.19 -27.99 6.81
C VAL A 351 3.95 -27.13 8.04
#